data_AF-A0A8J1XR09-F1
#
_entry.id   AF-A0A8J1XR09-F1
#
_cell.length_a   1.000
_cell.length_b   1.000
_cell.length_c   1.000
_cell.angle_alpha   90.00
_cell.angle_beta   90.00
_cell.angle_gamma   90.00
#
_symmetry.space_group_name_H-M   'P 1'
#
loop_
_entity.id
_entity.type
_entity.pdbx_description
1 polymer ?
#
loop_
_entity_poly.entity_id
_entity_poly.type
_entity_poly.pdbx_seq_one_letter_code
_entity_poly.pdbx_strand_id
1 'polypeptide(L)'
;MHLSSLIYIVFVAVTTWIQEAQAQALCITSNMVDELPSCNTASRYCCGCKTLFPDPNGGFILPFARIKKGECMDEPCISTGFCKAKIKREKEKAALDSAQSDPRMMGCTSNDDCPGILICLQGLGMCIAPGPHGSPCDRDDMCSSGVCDTEEEECVDCLDDSTCGENGRCDDDHQCVERARYGDVCEGDGQCESGLYCNTGACSNCQKDTCPSGQFCDGSSDVGFTCKPQQQKGGPCKFDTGCLVGHCNNNKCVDCIHNTDCAENKMCSDTYDCVGAIVIGGTCKEDGDCQPGLFCQSGVCSKCKDDGDCNM
;
A
#
# COMPACT_ATOMS: atom_id res chain seq x y z
N MET A 1 -44.45 3.13 21.40
CA MET A 1 -43.50 2.53 22.37
C MET A 1 -42.04 2.50 21.88
N HIS A 2 -41.67 3.04 20.71
CA HIS A 2 -40.28 2.99 20.21
C HIS A 2 -39.39 4.21 20.51
N LEU A 3 -39.95 5.34 20.98
CA LEU A 3 -39.17 6.55 21.28
C LEU A 3 -38.33 6.44 22.57
N SER A 4 -38.74 5.62 23.53
CA SER A 4 -38.04 5.50 24.82
C SER A 4 -36.71 4.74 24.71
N SER A 5 -36.59 3.78 23.78
CA SER A 5 -35.36 2.99 23.60
C SER A 5 -34.24 3.78 22.90
N LEU A 6 -34.60 4.67 21.97
CA LEU A 6 -33.61 5.51 21.28
C LEU A 6 -32.98 6.55 22.23
N ILE A 7 -33.76 7.12 23.14
CA ILE A 7 -33.25 8.07 24.14
C ILE A 7 -32.26 7.38 25.09
N TYR A 8 -32.51 6.12 25.48
CA TYR A 8 -31.63 5.39 26.38
C TYR A 8 -30.27 5.05 25.73
N ILE A 9 -30.26 4.65 24.45
CA ILE A 9 -29.01 4.34 23.73
C ILE A 9 -28.14 5.59 23.57
N VAL A 10 -28.74 6.73 23.24
CA VAL A 10 -27.99 7.99 23.12
C VAL A 10 -27.44 8.43 24.49
N PHE A 11 -28.21 8.23 25.57
CA PHE A 11 -27.76 8.61 26.91
C PHE A 11 -26.56 7.76 27.37
N VAL A 12 -26.57 6.45 27.12
CA VAL A 12 -25.46 5.55 27.46
C VAL A 12 -24.20 5.87 26.63
N ALA A 13 -24.35 6.14 25.32
CA ALA A 13 -23.22 6.49 24.47
C ALA A 13 -22.55 7.81 24.89
N VAL A 14 -23.34 8.81 25.31
CA VAL A 14 -22.84 10.10 25.78
C VAL A 14 -22.13 9.96 27.14
N THR A 15 -22.64 9.15 28.07
CA THR A 15 -22.00 8.99 29.38
C THR A 15 -20.68 8.22 29.30
N THR A 16 -20.56 7.22 28.41
CA THR A 16 -19.29 6.53 28.17
C THR A 16 -18.24 7.47 27.56
N TRP A 17 -18.64 8.34 26.62
CA TRP A 17 -17.72 9.29 26.00
C TRP A 17 -17.22 10.35 27.00
N ILE A 18 -18.08 10.79 27.92
CA ILE A 18 -17.69 11.72 29.00
C ILE A 18 -16.71 11.07 30.00
N GLN A 19 -16.87 9.77 30.31
CA GLN A 19 -15.94 9.08 31.19
C GLN A 19 -14.55 8.89 30.58
N GLU A 20 -14.47 8.58 29.28
CA GLU A 20 -13.18 8.49 28.57
C GLU A 20 -12.49 9.87 28.47
N ALA A 21 -13.25 10.94 28.23
CA ALA A 21 -12.71 12.30 28.18
C ALA A 21 -12.16 12.76 29.55
N GLN A 22 -12.80 12.36 30.67
CA GLN A 22 -12.30 12.69 32.01
C GLN A 22 -11.04 11.88 32.39
N ALA A 23 -10.90 10.65 31.91
CA ALA A 23 -9.70 9.85 32.12
C ALA A 23 -8.47 10.43 31.40
N GLN A 24 -8.65 11.01 30.22
CA GLN A 24 -7.57 11.65 29.47
C GLN A 24 -7.18 13.03 30.02
N ALA A 25 -8.14 13.79 30.58
CA ALA A 25 -7.88 15.10 31.17
C ALA A 25 -7.04 15.05 32.46
N LEU A 26 -7.10 13.94 33.23
CA LEU A 26 -6.31 13.76 34.45
C LEU A 26 -4.83 13.42 34.19
N CYS A 27 -4.45 13.04 32.96
CA CYS A 27 -3.05 12.81 32.60
C CYS A 27 -2.32 14.07 32.09
N ILE A 28 -3.04 15.14 31.75
CA ILE A 28 -2.45 16.32 31.09
C ILE A 28 -2.13 17.46 32.07
N THR A 29 -2.67 17.46 33.29
CA THR A 29 -2.48 18.59 34.24
C THR A 29 -1.40 18.40 35.31
N SER A 30 -0.53 17.37 35.24
CA SER A 30 0.57 17.21 36.21
C SER A 30 1.91 17.84 35.78
N ASN A 31 1.95 18.67 34.73
CA ASN A 31 3.12 19.49 34.42
C ASN A 31 3.01 20.84 35.14
N MET A 32 3.22 20.82 36.46
CA MET A 32 3.67 22.00 37.19
C MET A 32 5.03 21.71 37.80
N VAL A 33 6.00 22.43 37.26
CA VAL A 33 7.34 22.67 37.81
C VAL A 33 7.17 23.34 39.17
N ASP A 34 7.65 22.71 40.24
CA ASP A 34 8.36 23.36 41.34
C ASP A 34 9.03 22.31 42.26
N GLU A 35 10.11 22.75 42.88
CA GLU A 35 11.23 22.00 43.44
C GLU A 35 10.90 20.84 44.40
N LEU A 36 11.49 19.65 44.14
CA LEU A 36 11.65 18.58 45.13
C LEU A 36 13.08 18.60 45.69
N PRO A 37 13.27 18.36 47.01
CA PRO A 37 14.59 18.31 47.62
C PRO A 37 15.35 17.05 47.19
N SER A 38 16.66 17.20 46.98
CA SER A 38 17.58 16.16 46.57
C SER A 38 17.47 14.87 47.41
N CYS A 39 17.16 13.74 46.77
CA CYS A 39 17.42 12.42 47.33
C CYS A 39 18.92 12.14 47.27
N ASN A 40 19.56 12.15 48.44
CA ASN A 40 20.97 11.84 48.62
C ASN A 40 21.24 10.36 48.33
N THR A 41 22.24 10.06 47.50
CA THR A 41 22.60 8.75 46.93
C THR A 41 23.18 7.73 47.92
N ALA A 42 22.95 7.89 49.22
CA ALA A 42 23.58 7.07 50.26
C ALA A 42 22.63 6.12 51.03
N SER A 43 21.32 6.15 50.78
CA SER A 43 20.36 5.28 51.51
C SER A 43 19.76 4.20 50.61
N ARG A 44 20.10 2.94 50.89
CA ARG A 44 19.68 1.73 50.14
C ARG A 44 18.24 1.27 50.44
N TYR A 45 17.24 2.14 50.27
CA TYR A 45 15.84 1.72 50.30
C TYR A 45 15.03 2.53 49.29
N CYS A 46 14.22 1.84 48.46
CA CYS A 46 13.20 2.49 47.65
C CYS A 46 12.10 3.05 48.56
N CYS A 47 11.86 4.35 48.50
CA CYS A 47 10.67 4.97 49.08
C CYS A 47 9.46 4.57 48.22
N GLY A 48 8.75 3.51 48.63
CA GLY A 48 7.43 3.20 48.07
C GLY A 48 6.41 4.23 48.56
N CYS A 49 5.57 4.74 47.65
CA CYS A 49 4.41 5.53 48.00
C CYS A 49 3.51 4.74 48.96
N LYS A 50 3.25 5.30 50.14
CA LYS A 50 2.26 4.79 51.09
C LYS A 50 0.87 4.96 50.50
N THR A 51 0.24 3.87 50.08
CA THR A 51 -1.21 3.77 50.04
C THR A 51 -1.66 2.86 51.18
N LEU A 52 -2.31 3.46 52.17
CA LEU A 52 -2.99 2.75 53.25
C LEU A 52 -4.33 2.25 52.71
N PHE A 53 -4.51 0.94 52.62
CA PHE A 53 -5.83 0.35 52.39
C PHE A 53 -6.51 0.10 53.74
N PRO A 54 -7.75 0.57 53.96
CA PRO A 54 -8.50 0.26 55.16
C PRO A 54 -9.05 -1.18 55.12
N ASP A 55 -8.84 -1.91 56.20
CA ASP A 55 -9.58 -3.13 56.54
C ASP A 55 -11.01 -2.72 56.99
N PRO A 56 -12.08 -3.44 56.60
CA PRO A 56 -13.44 -3.20 57.10
C PRO A 56 -13.59 -3.25 58.65
N ASN A 57 -12.60 -3.72 59.41
CA ASN A 57 -12.63 -3.77 60.88
C ASN A 57 -11.69 -2.78 61.60
N GLY A 58 -11.08 -1.82 60.89
CA GLY A 58 -10.44 -0.66 61.53
C GLY A 58 -9.04 -0.90 62.15
N GLY A 59 -8.27 -1.86 61.67
CA GLY A 59 -6.86 -2.06 62.03
C GLY A 59 -5.91 -1.96 60.83
N PHE A 60 -4.65 -1.52 61.05
CA PHE A 60 -3.59 -1.52 60.04
C PHE A 60 -2.59 -2.67 60.31
N ILE A 61 -2.37 -3.55 59.33
CA ILE A 61 -1.30 -4.57 59.37
C ILE A 61 -0.21 -4.19 58.37
N LEU A 62 1.05 -4.19 58.82
CA LEU A 62 2.23 -4.02 57.95
C LEU A 62 2.75 -5.39 57.49
N PRO A 63 2.85 -5.69 56.18
CA PRO A 63 3.62 -6.83 55.73
C PRO A 63 5.08 -6.42 55.54
N PHE A 64 5.96 -6.84 56.45
CA PHE A 64 7.40 -6.81 56.20
C PHE A 64 7.81 -8.09 55.45
N ALA A 65 7.66 -8.11 54.13
CA ALA A 65 8.38 -9.08 53.30
C ALA A 65 9.73 -8.49 52.91
N ARG A 66 10.82 -8.98 53.53
CA ARG A 66 12.20 -8.64 53.13
C ARG A 66 12.55 -9.42 51.87
N ILE A 67 12.58 -8.76 50.71
CA ILE A 67 13.15 -9.32 49.49
C ILE A 67 14.66 -9.03 49.47
N LYS A 68 15.49 -10.06 49.26
CA LYS A 68 16.95 -9.91 49.13
C LYS A 68 17.30 -9.21 47.81
N LYS A 69 18.30 -8.33 47.87
CA LYS A 69 18.82 -7.57 46.72
C LYS A 69 19.42 -8.52 45.68
N GLY A 70 18.84 -8.59 44.48
CA GLY A 70 19.40 -9.35 43.34
C GLY A 70 18.41 -9.83 42.27
N GLU A 71 17.09 -9.81 42.51
CA GLU A 71 16.14 -10.54 41.65
C GLU A 71 15.28 -9.70 40.69
N CYS A 72 15.40 -8.37 40.67
CA CYS A 72 14.59 -7.51 39.77
C CYS A 72 15.43 -6.35 39.21
N MET A 73 16.41 -6.65 38.35
CA MET A 73 17.32 -5.61 37.84
C MET A 73 16.77 -4.78 36.68
N ASP A 74 15.73 -5.20 35.94
CA ASP A 74 15.36 -4.52 34.68
C ASP A 74 13.85 -4.25 34.44
N GLU A 75 12.98 -4.35 35.45
CA GLU A 75 11.54 -4.06 35.27
C GLU A 75 10.97 -3.05 36.29
N PRO A 76 10.00 -2.20 35.90
CA PRO A 76 9.34 -1.27 36.82
C PRO A 76 8.50 -2.01 37.87
N CYS A 77 8.76 -1.71 39.15
CA CYS A 77 7.93 -2.16 40.25
C CYS A 77 6.51 -1.58 40.14
N ILE A 78 5.49 -2.43 40.21
CA ILE A 78 4.09 -2.01 40.38
C ILE A 78 3.83 -1.73 41.87
N SER A 79 2.88 -0.85 42.18
CA SER A 79 2.61 -0.28 43.52
C SER A 79 2.32 -1.30 44.65
N THR A 80 2.20 -2.58 44.34
CA THR A 80 1.93 -3.66 45.30
C THR A 80 3.18 -4.44 45.76
N GLY A 81 4.39 -4.04 45.34
CA GLY A 81 5.64 -4.61 45.88
C GLY A 81 6.01 -5.99 45.34
N PHE A 82 5.39 -6.45 44.25
CA PHE A 82 5.75 -7.68 43.54
C PHE A 82 6.30 -7.37 42.15
N CYS A 83 7.38 -8.04 41.76
CA CYS A 83 7.93 -7.94 40.40
C CYS A 83 6.98 -8.64 39.42
N LYS A 84 6.59 -7.94 38.34
CA LYS A 84 5.58 -8.34 37.36
C LYS A 84 5.87 -9.72 36.76
N ALA A 85 7.15 -10.03 36.55
CA ALA A 85 7.64 -11.33 36.10
C ALA A 85 7.31 -12.52 37.03
N LYS A 86 7.27 -12.35 38.36
CA LYS A 86 7.02 -13.46 39.29
C LYS A 86 5.54 -13.86 39.32
N ILE A 87 4.63 -12.89 39.25
CA ILE A 87 3.18 -13.15 39.16
C ILE A 87 2.84 -13.79 37.80
N LYS A 88 3.51 -13.39 36.72
CA LYS A 88 3.35 -14.02 35.40
C LYS A 88 3.80 -15.48 35.43
N ARG A 89 4.99 -15.77 35.96
CA ARG A 89 5.52 -17.14 36.07
C ARG A 89 4.70 -18.05 36.97
N GLU A 90 4.17 -17.57 38.09
CA GLU A 90 3.33 -18.40 38.98
C GLU A 90 1.94 -18.67 38.38
N LYS A 91 1.37 -17.73 37.61
CA LYS A 91 0.13 -17.96 36.84
C LYS A 91 0.34 -18.90 35.66
N GLU A 92 1.44 -18.78 34.93
CA GLU A 92 1.81 -19.70 33.85
C GLU A 92 2.07 -21.12 34.37
N LYS A 93 2.75 -21.25 35.52
CA LYS A 93 2.98 -22.55 36.16
C LYS A 93 1.70 -23.21 36.67
N ALA A 94 0.78 -22.45 37.29
CA ALA A 94 -0.50 -22.99 37.74
C ALA A 94 -1.42 -23.40 36.57
N ALA A 95 -1.33 -22.71 35.42
CA ALA A 95 -2.02 -23.11 34.19
C ALA A 95 -1.42 -24.39 33.58
N LEU A 96 -0.09 -24.54 33.61
CA LEU A 96 0.62 -25.73 33.12
C LEU A 96 0.34 -26.96 33.98
N ASP A 97 0.33 -26.81 35.31
CA ASP A 97 0.08 -27.91 36.25
C ASP A 97 -1.40 -28.36 36.22
N SER A 98 -2.34 -27.46 35.92
CA SER A 98 -3.76 -27.82 35.75
C SER A 98 -4.08 -28.47 34.41
N ALA A 99 -3.21 -28.33 33.40
CA ALA A 99 -3.36 -28.96 32.09
C ALA A 99 -2.84 -30.41 32.06
N GLN A 100 -1.95 -30.81 32.99
CA GLN A 100 -1.35 -32.14 33.05
C GLN A 100 -2.20 -33.21 33.76
N SER A 101 -3.35 -32.85 34.36
CA SER A 101 -4.15 -33.79 35.17
C SER A 101 -5.48 -34.23 34.54
N ASP A 102 -5.81 -33.84 33.31
CA ASP A 102 -6.99 -34.37 32.61
C ASP A 102 -6.59 -35.60 31.75
N PRO A 103 -7.12 -36.82 32.01
CA PRO A 103 -6.84 -38.03 31.23
C PRO A 103 -7.34 -37.99 29.77
N ARG A 104 -7.77 -36.82 29.28
CA ARG A 104 -8.17 -36.53 27.90
C ARG A 104 -7.06 -35.94 27.04
N MET A 105 -5.80 -35.95 27.49
CA MET A 105 -4.68 -36.03 26.54
C MET A 105 -4.70 -37.41 25.86
N MET A 106 -5.72 -37.64 25.04
CA MET A 106 -5.72 -38.71 24.05
C MET A 106 -4.52 -38.42 23.16
N GLY A 107 -3.57 -39.36 23.18
CA GLY A 107 -2.54 -39.38 22.16
C GLY A 107 -3.22 -39.30 20.80
N CYS A 108 -2.84 -38.34 19.98
CA CYS A 108 -3.33 -38.26 18.61
C CYS A 108 -2.40 -39.08 17.70
N THR A 109 -2.97 -39.66 16.66
CA THR A 109 -2.27 -40.37 15.58
C THR A 109 -2.49 -39.71 14.21
N SER A 110 -3.58 -38.95 14.07
CA SER A 110 -3.84 -38.05 12.95
C SER A 110 -4.50 -36.76 13.42
N ASN A 111 -4.64 -35.78 12.53
CA ASN A 111 -5.35 -34.52 12.83
C ASN A 111 -6.83 -34.73 13.14
N ASP A 112 -7.44 -35.82 12.66
CA ASP A 112 -8.85 -36.15 12.92
C ASP A 112 -9.10 -36.51 14.39
N ASP A 113 -8.05 -36.90 15.13
CA ASP A 113 -8.14 -37.18 16.56
C ASP A 113 -8.25 -35.89 17.40
N CYS A 114 -7.95 -34.74 16.81
CA CYS A 114 -7.88 -33.46 17.49
C CYS A 114 -9.19 -32.66 17.32
N PRO A 115 -9.73 -32.05 18.39
CA PRO A 115 -10.97 -31.29 18.29
C PRO A 115 -10.74 -29.92 17.63
N GLY A 116 -11.62 -29.57 16.70
CA GLY A 116 -11.67 -28.23 16.10
C GLY A 116 -10.57 -27.99 15.07
N ILE A 117 -9.75 -26.95 15.32
CA ILE A 117 -8.66 -26.52 14.43
C ILE A 117 -7.28 -26.98 14.90
N LEU A 118 -7.22 -27.85 15.91
CA LEU A 118 -5.96 -28.36 16.45
C LEU A 118 -5.36 -29.42 15.53
N ILE A 119 -4.04 -29.51 15.48
CA ILE A 119 -3.29 -30.50 14.69
C ILE A 119 -2.51 -31.45 15.58
N CYS A 120 -2.28 -32.66 15.07
CA CYS A 120 -1.52 -33.67 15.78
C CYS A 120 -0.02 -33.54 15.50
N LEU A 121 0.77 -33.21 16.52
CA LEU A 121 2.22 -33.17 16.38
C LEU A 121 2.79 -34.60 16.35
N GLN A 122 3.04 -35.10 15.14
CA GLN A 122 3.62 -36.42 14.90
C GLN A 122 5.00 -36.50 15.59
N GLY A 123 5.10 -37.36 16.61
CA GLY A 123 6.30 -37.52 17.44
C GLY A 123 6.05 -37.27 18.94
N LEU A 124 5.18 -36.31 19.28
CA LEU A 124 4.74 -36.10 20.67
C LEU A 124 3.33 -36.67 20.93
N GLY A 125 2.53 -36.88 19.88
CA GLY A 125 1.16 -37.39 20.00
C GLY A 125 0.24 -36.42 20.74
N MET A 126 0.47 -35.11 20.64
CA MET A 126 -0.33 -34.08 21.30
C MET A 126 -1.01 -33.19 20.26
N CYS A 127 -2.26 -32.80 20.56
CA CYS A 127 -2.98 -31.81 19.79
C CYS A 127 -2.49 -30.40 20.16
N ILE A 128 -1.95 -29.66 19.19
CA ILE A 128 -1.47 -28.29 19.35
C ILE A 128 -2.24 -27.35 18.41
N ALA A 129 -2.27 -26.07 18.75
CA ALA A 129 -2.79 -25.06 17.83
C ALA A 129 -1.77 -24.83 16.70
N PRO A 130 -2.23 -24.54 15.46
CA PRO A 130 -1.35 -24.10 14.39
C PRO A 130 -0.51 -22.88 14.82
N GLY A 131 0.74 -22.83 14.38
CA GLY A 131 1.67 -21.74 14.66
C GLY A 131 1.29 -20.46 13.90
N PRO A 132 1.54 -19.27 14.45
CA PRO A 132 1.49 -18.02 13.68
C PRO A 132 2.66 -17.92 12.70
N HIS A 133 2.64 -16.89 11.83
CA HIS A 133 3.75 -16.51 10.95
C HIS A 133 5.10 -16.50 11.69
N GLY A 134 6.15 -17.04 11.07
CA GLY A 134 7.49 -17.23 11.62
C GLY A 134 7.65 -18.38 12.62
N SER A 135 6.60 -19.19 12.84
CA SER A 135 6.72 -20.41 13.66
C SER A 135 7.31 -21.55 12.84
N PRO A 136 8.10 -22.45 13.44
CA PRO A 136 8.66 -23.58 12.71
C PRO A 136 7.57 -24.55 12.23
N CYS A 137 7.70 -25.05 11.01
CA CYS A 137 6.79 -26.02 10.41
C CYS A 137 7.50 -26.99 9.48
N ASP A 138 6.91 -28.17 9.28
CA ASP A 138 7.31 -29.14 8.25
C ASP A 138 6.18 -29.45 7.25
N ARG A 139 4.99 -28.89 7.50
CA ARG A 139 3.76 -29.09 6.74
C ARG A 139 2.82 -27.90 6.92
N ASP A 140 2.02 -27.64 5.89
CA ASP A 140 1.04 -26.54 5.82
C ASP A 140 0.02 -26.53 6.96
N ASP A 141 -0.42 -27.71 7.41
CA ASP A 141 -1.39 -27.86 8.49
C ASP A 141 -0.86 -27.37 9.84
N MET A 142 0.46 -27.24 10.00
CA MET A 142 1.07 -26.67 11.18
C MET A 142 0.95 -25.16 11.29
N CYS A 143 0.48 -24.48 10.24
CA CYS A 143 0.46 -23.03 10.16
C CYS A 143 -0.98 -22.50 10.21
N SER A 144 -1.17 -21.39 10.94
CA SER A 144 -2.50 -20.74 11.04
C SER A 144 -2.99 -20.19 9.70
N SER A 145 -2.05 -19.84 8.82
CA SER A 145 -2.28 -19.45 7.42
C SER A 145 -2.62 -20.65 6.53
N GLY A 146 -2.26 -21.87 6.95
CA GLY A 146 -2.30 -23.06 6.11
C GLY A 146 -1.16 -23.13 5.09
N VAL A 147 -0.06 -22.38 5.27
CA VAL A 147 1.09 -22.37 4.37
C VAL A 147 2.39 -22.46 5.16
N CYS A 148 3.19 -23.47 4.83
CA CYS A 148 4.53 -23.69 5.36
C CYS A 148 5.57 -23.51 4.25
N ASP A 149 6.52 -22.59 4.45
CA ASP A 149 7.69 -22.51 3.59
C ASP A 149 8.63 -23.66 3.93
N THR A 150 8.63 -24.71 3.12
CA THR A 150 9.47 -25.88 3.33
C THR A 150 10.97 -25.63 3.10
N GLU A 151 11.34 -24.51 2.47
CA GLU A 151 12.75 -24.14 2.26
C GLU A 151 13.34 -23.50 3.52
N GLU A 152 12.60 -22.60 4.15
CA GLU A 152 13.00 -21.91 5.40
C GLU A 152 12.50 -22.63 6.68
N GLU A 153 11.66 -23.65 6.55
CA GLU A 153 11.01 -24.42 7.63
C GLU A 153 10.15 -23.54 8.57
N GLU A 154 9.52 -22.50 8.03
CA GLU A 154 8.72 -21.52 8.79
C GLU A 154 7.33 -21.27 8.19
N CYS A 155 6.36 -20.99 9.06
CA CYS A 155 5.01 -20.63 8.69
C CYS A 155 4.99 -19.24 8.06
N VAL A 156 4.38 -19.11 6.89
CA VAL A 156 4.26 -17.85 6.16
C VAL A 156 2.80 -17.56 5.83
N ASP A 157 2.46 -16.33 5.45
CA ASP A 157 1.08 -16.04 5.04
C ASP A 157 0.81 -16.44 3.59
N CYS A 158 1.85 -16.46 2.74
CA CYS A 158 1.78 -16.79 1.33
C CYS A 158 3.13 -17.22 0.77
N LEU A 159 3.11 -17.96 -0.34
CA LEU A 159 4.28 -18.19 -1.20
C LEU A 159 4.12 -17.54 -2.58
N ASP A 160 2.87 -17.22 -2.94
CA ASP A 160 2.53 -16.52 -4.16
C ASP A 160 1.24 -15.71 -3.97
N ASP A 161 0.96 -14.83 -4.93
CA ASP A 161 -0.19 -13.92 -4.91
C ASP A 161 -1.54 -14.65 -4.84
N SER A 162 -1.63 -15.91 -5.26
CA SER A 162 -2.90 -16.65 -5.27
C SER A 162 -3.41 -16.98 -3.86
N THR A 163 -2.53 -16.98 -2.86
CA THR A 163 -2.89 -17.20 -1.45
C THR A 163 -3.56 -15.97 -0.82
N CYS A 164 -3.27 -14.76 -1.30
CA CYS A 164 -3.65 -13.50 -0.64
C CYS A 164 -5.04 -12.95 -1.02
N GLY A 165 -5.86 -13.72 -1.73
CA GLY A 165 -7.19 -13.29 -2.18
C GLY A 165 -7.15 -12.27 -3.33
N GLU A 166 -8.32 -11.80 -3.79
CA GLU A 166 -8.46 -11.04 -5.05
C GLU A 166 -7.66 -9.71 -5.11
N ASN A 167 -7.45 -9.05 -3.99
CA ASN A 167 -6.74 -7.76 -3.91
C ASN A 167 -5.44 -7.83 -3.12
N GLY A 168 -5.01 -9.03 -2.73
CA GLY A 168 -3.75 -9.23 -2.05
C GLY A 168 -2.63 -9.58 -3.02
N ARG A 169 -1.40 -9.42 -2.53
CA ARG A 169 -0.19 -9.96 -3.13
C ARG A 169 0.72 -10.49 -2.03
N CYS A 170 1.60 -11.41 -2.39
CA CYS A 170 2.66 -11.85 -1.50
C CYS A 170 3.85 -10.89 -1.63
N ASP A 171 4.29 -10.30 -0.53
CA ASP A 171 5.53 -9.52 -0.50
C ASP A 171 6.76 -10.41 -0.28
N ASP A 172 7.95 -9.79 -0.29
CA ASP A 172 9.21 -10.52 -0.17
C ASP A 172 9.45 -11.08 1.25
N ASP A 173 8.69 -10.61 2.24
CA ASP A 173 8.67 -11.12 3.61
C ASP A 173 7.60 -12.22 3.79
N HIS A 174 7.02 -12.72 2.69
CA HIS A 174 5.97 -13.72 2.66
C HIS A 174 4.71 -13.35 3.45
N GLN A 175 4.39 -12.05 3.46
CA GLN A 175 3.16 -11.51 4.05
C GLN A 175 2.16 -11.13 2.95
N CYS A 176 0.88 -11.40 3.24
CA CYS A 176 -0.19 -10.93 2.38
C CYS A 176 -0.45 -9.44 2.61
N VAL A 177 -0.04 -8.63 1.64
CA VAL A 177 -0.26 -7.18 1.64
C VAL A 177 -1.31 -6.77 0.61
N GLU A 178 -2.00 -5.66 0.85
CA GLU A 178 -2.91 -5.08 -0.16
C GLU A 178 -2.10 -4.64 -1.39
N ARG A 179 -2.67 -4.84 -2.58
CA ARG A 179 -2.13 -4.26 -3.81
C ARG A 179 -2.17 -2.74 -3.76
N ALA A 180 -1.15 -2.12 -4.34
CA ALA A 180 -0.98 -0.68 -4.43
C ALA A 180 -2.07 -0.05 -5.31
N ARG A 181 -2.67 1.04 -4.83
CA ARG A 181 -3.76 1.76 -5.50
C ARG A 181 -3.20 2.72 -6.53
N TYR A 182 -4.07 3.32 -7.33
CA TYR A 182 -3.68 4.37 -8.27
C TYR A 182 -2.87 5.48 -7.59
N GLY A 183 -1.67 5.76 -8.12
CA GLY A 183 -0.73 6.76 -7.63
C GLY A 183 0.23 6.27 -6.55
N ASP A 184 0.01 5.08 -5.96
CA ASP A 184 0.92 4.50 -4.99
C ASP A 184 2.23 4.04 -5.65
N VAL A 185 3.30 3.99 -4.86
CA VAL A 185 4.62 3.57 -5.32
C VAL A 185 4.61 2.09 -5.67
N CYS A 186 5.30 1.74 -6.76
CA CYS A 186 5.46 0.37 -7.21
C CYS A 186 6.82 0.15 -7.86
N GLU A 187 7.25 -1.10 -7.91
CA GLU A 187 8.44 -1.56 -8.62
C GLU A 187 8.12 -2.45 -9.83
N GLY A 188 6.91 -3.02 -9.86
CA GLY A 188 6.43 -3.84 -10.96
C GLY A 188 4.91 -3.94 -11.00
N ASP A 189 4.37 -4.32 -12.17
CA ASP A 189 2.92 -4.37 -12.43
C ASP A 189 2.18 -5.27 -11.43
N GLY A 190 2.81 -6.35 -10.97
CA GLY A 190 2.26 -7.27 -9.97
C GLY A 190 2.01 -6.63 -8.60
N GLN A 191 2.54 -5.44 -8.33
CA GLN A 191 2.28 -4.73 -7.08
C GLN A 191 0.99 -3.90 -7.11
N CYS A 192 0.48 -3.57 -8.29
CA CYS A 192 -0.68 -2.70 -8.45
C CYS A 192 -2.01 -3.49 -8.42
N GLU A 193 -3.11 -2.79 -8.10
CA GLU A 193 -4.47 -3.34 -8.23
C GLU A 193 -4.76 -3.81 -9.66
N SER A 194 -5.66 -4.79 -9.79
CA SER A 194 -6.05 -5.35 -11.09
C SER A 194 -6.48 -4.26 -12.08
N GLY A 195 -5.81 -4.22 -13.25
CA GLY A 195 -6.06 -3.23 -14.30
C GLY A 195 -5.20 -1.96 -14.21
N LEU A 196 -4.35 -1.85 -13.20
CA LEU A 196 -3.30 -0.84 -13.11
C LEU A 196 -1.94 -1.42 -13.56
N TYR A 197 -1.04 -0.52 -13.96
CA TYR A 197 0.32 -0.83 -14.40
C TYR A 197 1.31 0.03 -13.64
N CYS A 198 2.45 -0.56 -13.28
CA CYS A 198 3.52 0.14 -12.63
C CYS A 198 4.33 0.93 -13.64
N ASN A 199 4.22 2.25 -13.58
CA ASN A 199 4.74 3.13 -14.61
C ASN A 199 5.51 4.28 -13.97
N THR A 200 6.80 4.40 -14.29
CA THR A 200 7.75 5.30 -13.62
C THR A 200 7.73 5.24 -12.09
N GLY A 201 7.51 4.05 -11.53
CA GLY A 201 7.51 3.83 -10.09
C GLY A 201 6.18 4.15 -9.38
N ALA A 202 5.10 4.39 -10.12
CA ALA A 202 3.77 4.57 -9.55
C ALA A 202 2.68 3.79 -10.31
N CYS A 203 1.69 3.28 -9.60
CA CYS A 203 0.57 2.55 -10.19
C CYS A 203 -0.33 3.50 -10.99
N SER A 204 -0.60 3.15 -12.24
CA SER A 204 -1.29 4.01 -13.20
C SER A 204 -2.30 3.24 -14.02
N ASN A 205 -3.32 3.93 -14.55
CA ASN A 205 -4.40 3.30 -15.31
C ASN A 205 -4.07 3.11 -16.79
N CYS A 206 -2.84 3.39 -17.21
CA CYS A 206 -2.42 3.21 -18.58
C CYS A 206 -0.93 2.90 -18.70
N GLN A 207 -0.64 1.95 -19.58
CA GLN A 207 0.66 1.86 -20.22
C GLN A 207 0.65 2.80 -21.43
N LYS A 208 1.85 3.13 -21.94
CA LYS A 208 2.11 4.12 -23.01
C LYS A 208 1.09 4.10 -24.17
N ASP A 209 0.53 2.93 -24.50
CA ASP A 209 -0.41 2.73 -25.62
C ASP A 209 -1.75 2.05 -25.24
N THR A 210 -2.08 1.90 -23.95
CA THR A 210 -3.25 1.08 -23.51
C THR A 210 -4.53 1.88 -23.28
N CYS A 211 -4.58 3.15 -23.70
CA CYS A 211 -5.77 3.98 -23.51
C CYS A 211 -6.87 3.63 -24.52
N PRO A 212 -8.16 3.82 -24.17
CA PRO A 212 -9.27 3.68 -25.11
C PRO A 212 -9.08 4.56 -26.35
N SER A 213 -9.64 4.15 -27.49
CA SER A 213 -9.56 4.91 -28.74
C SER A 213 -9.96 6.39 -28.55
N GLY A 214 -9.12 7.31 -29.03
CA GLY A 214 -9.31 8.75 -28.83
C GLY A 214 -8.70 9.31 -27.53
N GLN A 215 -7.96 8.50 -26.78
CA GLN A 215 -7.21 8.92 -25.59
C GLN A 215 -5.73 8.55 -25.71
N PHE A 216 -4.88 9.21 -24.94
CA PHE A 216 -3.45 8.93 -24.84
C PHE A 216 -3.00 8.93 -23.38
N CYS A 217 -1.95 8.17 -23.08
CA CYS A 217 -1.41 8.05 -21.74
C CYS A 217 -0.48 9.24 -21.44
N ASP A 218 -0.94 10.20 -20.64
CA ASP A 218 -0.17 11.40 -20.33
C ASP A 218 0.77 11.16 -19.14
N GLY A 219 2.06 10.96 -19.45
CA GLY A 219 3.14 10.84 -18.46
C GLY A 219 3.77 12.17 -18.02
N SER A 220 3.10 13.29 -18.23
CA SER A 220 3.63 14.61 -17.84
C SER A 220 3.36 14.98 -16.39
N SER A 221 2.57 14.20 -15.65
CA SER A 221 2.23 14.50 -14.27
C SER A 221 3.15 13.77 -13.29
N ASP A 222 3.61 14.47 -12.26
CA ASP A 222 4.40 13.90 -11.16
C ASP A 222 3.62 12.84 -10.34
N VAL A 223 2.31 12.74 -10.57
CA VAL A 223 1.36 11.86 -9.88
C VAL A 223 0.88 10.69 -10.76
N GLY A 224 1.70 10.32 -11.75
CA GLY A 224 1.51 9.13 -12.57
C GLY A 224 0.90 9.41 -13.95
N PHE A 225 0.66 8.32 -14.68
CA PHE A 225 0.10 8.38 -16.02
C PHE A 225 -1.42 8.32 -15.97
N THR A 226 -2.08 9.24 -16.67
CA THR A 226 -3.54 9.25 -16.82
C THR A 226 -3.91 9.26 -18.29
N CYS A 227 -4.88 8.44 -18.70
CA CYS A 227 -5.48 8.60 -20.01
C CYS A 227 -6.17 9.96 -20.13
N LYS A 228 -5.72 10.79 -21.07
CA LYS A 228 -6.35 12.06 -21.43
C LYS A 228 -6.92 11.98 -22.84
N PRO A 229 -8.02 12.69 -23.14
CA PRO A 229 -8.50 12.83 -24.51
C PRO A 229 -7.40 13.36 -25.42
N GLN A 230 -7.28 12.77 -26.61
CA GLN A 230 -6.45 13.31 -27.66
C GLN A 230 -6.91 14.72 -28.03
N GLN A 231 -5.95 15.59 -28.32
CA GLN A 231 -6.20 16.99 -28.58
C GLN A 231 -6.49 17.22 -30.06
N GLN A 232 -7.43 18.10 -30.35
CA GLN A 232 -7.65 18.57 -31.71
C GLN A 232 -6.47 19.43 -32.18
N LYS A 233 -6.40 19.67 -33.49
CA LYS A 233 -5.46 20.59 -34.11
C LYS A 233 -5.37 21.93 -33.36
N GLY A 234 -4.14 22.39 -33.12
CA GLY A 234 -3.80 23.57 -32.35
C GLY A 234 -3.78 23.36 -30.83
N GLY A 235 -4.33 22.24 -30.33
CA GLY A 235 -4.30 21.87 -28.93
C GLY A 235 -2.90 21.47 -28.45
N PRO A 236 -2.63 21.54 -27.14
CA PRO A 236 -1.31 21.25 -26.58
C PRO A 236 -0.96 19.77 -26.71
N CYS A 237 0.30 19.46 -26.98
CA CYS A 237 0.76 18.07 -27.04
C CYS A 237 2.22 17.97 -26.59
N LYS A 238 2.64 16.74 -26.28
CA LYS A 238 4.04 16.39 -26.01
C LYS A 238 4.58 15.31 -26.95
N PHE A 239 3.67 14.47 -27.47
CA PHE A 239 3.95 13.37 -28.38
C PHE A 239 2.84 13.30 -29.42
N ASP A 240 3.12 12.71 -30.58
CA ASP A 240 2.16 12.55 -31.69
C ASP A 240 0.90 11.80 -31.27
N THR A 241 1.03 10.80 -30.39
CA THR A 241 -0.12 10.05 -29.85
C THR A 241 -1.10 10.91 -29.06
N GLY A 242 -0.67 12.08 -28.58
CA GLY A 242 -1.53 13.06 -27.91
C GLY A 242 -2.45 13.84 -28.86
N CYS A 243 -2.27 13.71 -30.17
CA CYS A 243 -3.07 14.39 -31.17
C CYS A 243 -4.13 13.46 -31.77
N LEU A 244 -5.34 13.98 -31.96
CA LEU A 244 -6.46 13.21 -32.52
C LEU A 244 -6.19 12.84 -33.99
N VAL A 245 -5.53 13.75 -34.70
CA VAL A 245 -5.05 13.60 -36.07
C VAL A 245 -3.72 14.33 -36.17
N GLY A 246 -2.79 13.77 -36.96
CA GLY A 246 -1.53 14.40 -37.31
C GLY A 246 -0.44 14.22 -36.26
N HIS A 247 0.35 15.27 -36.04
CA HIS A 247 1.61 15.20 -35.30
C HIS A 247 1.71 16.26 -34.22
N CYS A 248 2.61 16.04 -33.27
CA CYS A 248 2.94 17.01 -32.25
C CYS A 248 4.18 17.82 -32.66
N ASN A 249 3.98 19.06 -33.07
CA ASN A 249 5.07 19.97 -33.43
C ASN A 249 5.04 21.23 -32.57
N ASN A 250 6.19 21.59 -31.98
CA ASN A 250 6.31 22.75 -31.08
C ASN A 250 5.23 22.80 -29.98
N ASN A 251 4.98 21.63 -29.36
CA ASN A 251 3.95 21.41 -28.34
C ASN A 251 2.51 21.71 -28.78
N LYS A 252 2.23 21.69 -30.09
CA LYS A 252 0.86 21.81 -30.63
C LYS A 252 0.56 20.72 -31.63
N CYS A 253 -0.68 20.24 -31.63
CA CYS A 253 -1.15 19.33 -32.64
C CYS A 253 -1.28 20.03 -33.99
N VAL A 254 -0.69 19.43 -35.00
CA VAL A 254 -0.69 19.93 -36.38
C VAL A 254 -1.10 18.81 -37.33
N ASP A 255 -1.60 19.14 -38.52
CA ASP A 255 -2.06 18.09 -39.46
C ASP A 255 -0.88 17.31 -40.06
N CYS A 256 0.28 17.96 -40.21
CA CYS A 256 1.45 17.42 -40.91
C CYS A 256 2.75 18.09 -40.42
N ILE A 257 3.88 17.40 -40.60
CA ILE A 257 5.24 17.94 -40.50
C ILE A 257 5.93 17.86 -41.86
N HIS A 258 5.57 16.86 -42.66
CA HIS A 258 6.07 16.58 -43.99
C HIS A 258 4.92 16.39 -44.98
N ASN A 259 5.20 16.58 -46.27
CA ASN A 259 4.20 16.36 -47.34
C ASN A 259 3.69 14.92 -47.37
N THR A 260 4.49 13.96 -46.89
CA THR A 260 4.12 12.55 -46.77
C THR A 260 3.05 12.26 -45.73
N ASP A 261 2.81 13.19 -44.80
CA ASP A 261 1.80 13.03 -43.74
C ASP A 261 0.39 13.36 -44.26
N CYS A 262 0.31 14.07 -45.40
CA CYS A 262 -0.93 14.46 -46.03
C CYS A 262 -1.42 13.39 -47.02
N ALA A 263 -2.75 13.33 -47.20
CA ALA A 263 -3.37 12.49 -48.22
C ALA A 263 -2.91 12.86 -49.65
N GLU A 264 -3.12 11.97 -50.61
CA GLU A 264 -2.80 12.23 -52.03
C GLU A 264 -3.36 13.58 -52.52
N ASN A 265 -2.56 14.31 -53.31
CA ASN A 265 -2.85 15.65 -53.81
C ASN A 265 -2.98 16.73 -52.73
N LYS A 266 -2.44 16.50 -51.53
CA LYS A 266 -2.25 17.52 -50.50
C LYS A 266 -0.77 17.65 -50.14
N MET A 267 -0.40 18.80 -49.60
CA MET A 267 0.95 19.12 -49.12
C MET A 267 0.86 19.78 -47.75
N CYS A 268 1.97 19.77 -47.03
CA CYS A 268 2.05 20.43 -45.73
C CYS A 268 2.39 21.91 -45.92
N SER A 269 1.51 22.81 -45.47
CA SER A 269 1.79 24.25 -45.49
C SER A 269 2.82 24.66 -44.45
N ASP A 270 3.37 25.87 -44.56
CA ASP A 270 4.21 26.49 -43.51
C ASP A 270 3.46 26.65 -42.17
N THR A 271 2.11 26.64 -42.20
CA THR A 271 1.25 26.67 -41.00
C THR A 271 0.93 25.28 -40.45
N TYR A 272 1.54 24.23 -41.03
CA TYR A 272 1.35 22.82 -40.68
C TYR A 272 -0.09 22.32 -40.91
N ASP A 273 -0.71 22.81 -41.98
CA ASP A 273 -2.02 22.39 -42.46
C ASP A 273 -1.87 21.57 -43.74
N CYS A 274 -2.60 20.46 -43.86
CA CYS A 274 -2.68 19.73 -45.13
C CYS A 274 -3.57 20.49 -46.12
N VAL A 275 -2.94 21.30 -46.99
CA VAL A 275 -3.59 22.07 -48.04
C VAL A 275 -3.53 21.33 -49.38
N GLY A 276 -4.38 21.69 -50.34
CA GLY A 276 -4.32 21.10 -51.68
C GLY A 276 -2.98 21.40 -52.36
N ALA A 277 -2.38 20.40 -53.00
CA ALA A 277 -1.14 20.56 -53.76
C ALA A 277 -1.34 21.58 -54.89
N ILE A 278 -0.29 22.35 -55.17
CA ILE A 278 -0.37 23.51 -56.04
C ILE A 278 -0.51 23.06 -57.49
N VAL A 279 -1.58 23.53 -58.15
CA VAL A 279 -1.86 23.26 -59.56
C VAL A 279 -0.93 24.08 -60.47
N ILE A 280 -0.90 23.74 -61.75
CA ILE A 280 -0.12 24.49 -62.76
C ILE A 280 -0.39 26.00 -62.67
N GLY A 281 0.67 26.79 -62.65
CA GLY A 281 0.61 28.25 -62.57
C GLY A 281 0.53 28.82 -61.14
N GLY A 282 0.35 27.98 -60.12
CA GLY A 282 0.43 28.41 -58.72
C GLY A 282 1.87 28.57 -58.24
N THR A 283 2.09 29.42 -57.23
CA THR A 283 3.42 29.74 -56.70
C THR A 283 3.95 28.66 -55.78
N CYS A 284 5.16 28.17 -55.99
CA CYS A 284 5.80 27.12 -55.20
C CYS A 284 7.20 27.54 -54.72
N LYS A 285 7.74 26.82 -53.74
CA LYS A 285 9.12 26.94 -53.26
C LYS A 285 9.97 25.76 -53.68
N GLU A 286 9.39 24.56 -53.71
CA GLU A 286 10.05 23.32 -54.09
C GLU A 286 9.13 22.38 -54.88
N ASP A 287 9.70 21.40 -55.59
CA ASP A 287 8.95 20.45 -56.42
C ASP A 287 7.85 19.72 -55.62
N GLY A 288 8.08 19.50 -54.33
CA GLY A 288 7.14 18.85 -53.42
C GLY A 288 5.86 19.65 -53.15
N ASP A 289 5.82 20.95 -53.46
CA ASP A 289 4.62 21.79 -53.31
C ASP A 289 3.62 21.58 -54.44
N CYS A 290 4.07 21.09 -55.59
CA CYS A 290 3.25 20.97 -56.78
C CYS A 290 2.48 19.64 -56.81
N GLN A 291 1.36 19.59 -57.57
CA GLN A 291 0.66 18.32 -57.79
C GLN A 291 1.60 17.23 -58.35
N PRO A 292 1.35 15.94 -58.06
CA PRO A 292 2.15 14.85 -58.61
C PRO A 292 2.31 14.96 -60.14
N GLY A 293 3.56 14.97 -60.62
CA GLY A 293 3.89 15.14 -62.04
C GLY A 293 4.13 16.60 -62.48
N LEU A 294 4.14 17.56 -61.56
CA LEU A 294 4.58 18.94 -61.79
C LEU A 294 5.90 19.21 -61.06
N PHE A 295 6.61 20.25 -61.50
CA PHE A 295 7.88 20.70 -60.93
C PHE A 295 7.79 22.18 -60.58
N CYS A 296 8.55 22.62 -59.58
CA CYS A 296 8.61 24.02 -59.19
C CYS A 296 9.68 24.75 -59.99
N GLN A 297 9.27 25.44 -61.06
CA GLN A 297 10.18 26.15 -61.95
C GLN A 297 10.01 27.66 -61.79
N SER A 298 11.09 28.36 -61.42
CA SER A 298 11.08 29.81 -61.19
C SER A 298 10.00 30.27 -60.20
N GLY A 299 9.71 29.44 -59.19
CA GLY A 299 8.70 29.72 -58.17
C GLY A 299 7.26 29.49 -58.62
N VAL A 300 7.03 28.78 -59.74
CA VAL A 300 5.70 28.44 -60.25
C VAL A 300 5.65 26.96 -60.64
N CYS A 301 4.54 26.28 -60.32
CA CYS A 301 4.35 24.90 -60.72
C CYS A 301 4.13 24.78 -62.23
N SER A 302 5.01 24.05 -62.90
CA SER A 302 4.99 23.79 -64.34
C SER A 302 5.05 22.28 -64.61
N LYS A 303 4.70 21.85 -65.83
CA LYS A 303 4.82 20.43 -66.24
C LYS A 303 6.25 20.02 -66.58
N CYS A 304 7.15 21.00 -66.72
CA CYS A 304 8.47 20.81 -67.31
C CYS A 304 9.50 21.41 -66.39
N LYS A 305 10.57 20.68 -66.14
CA LYS A 305 11.64 21.17 -65.27
C LYS A 305 12.43 22.27 -65.97
N ASP A 306 12.71 22.05 -67.26
CA ASP A 306 13.45 22.95 -68.13
C ASP A 306 12.77 23.07 -69.51
N ASP A 307 13.11 24.10 -70.30
CA ASP A 307 12.59 24.29 -71.68
C ASP A 307 12.80 23.05 -72.58
N GLY A 308 13.81 22.24 -72.27
CA GLY A 308 14.11 20.99 -72.98
C GLY A 308 13.11 19.87 -72.73
N ASP A 309 12.48 19.82 -71.54
CA ASP A 309 11.53 18.78 -71.16
C ASP A 309 10.10 19.04 -71.69
N CYS A 310 9.87 20.25 -72.21
CA CYS A 310 8.55 20.76 -72.58
C CYS A 310 8.16 20.55 -74.05
N ASN A 311 9.02 19.89 -74.84
CA ASN A 311 8.87 19.76 -76.29
C ASN A 311 8.49 18.36 -76.78
N MET A 312 7.82 17.55 -75.95
CA MET A 312 7.26 16.24 -76.36
C MET A 312 5.75 16.26 -76.51
#